data_AF-K8EN15-F1
#
_entry.id   AF-K8EN15-F1
#
_cell.length_a   1.000
_cell.length_b   1.000
_cell.length_c   1.000
_cell.angle_alpha   90.00
_cell.angle_beta   90.00
_cell.angle_gamma   90.00
#
_symmetry.space_group_name_H-M   'P 1'
#
loop_
_entity.id
_entity.type
_entity.pdbx_description
1 polymer ?
#
loop_
_entity_poly.entity_id
_entity_poly.type
_entity_poly.pdbx_seq_one_letter_code
_entity_poly.pdbx_strand_id
1 'polypeptide(L)'
;MVSITMSTTSAFISSPTTLKLRKKSNTNKRSNNSLLKIAKAISVADVTGPVKETIKDVQSVEGLKKLSIRVSKYAPATIMSAGSFGAFPTMGACMAACGLGAVGGPLAPLAGPLLFSQAGAAASVAAGVAGIFGIGGDVPAYLHSLIFLVAAAAVWQYSAVGAASTLAVNAFAFHYAHMTTILSNCKDVTKRIPYTLMNSVKKIALVGPGLVMAMMQLLPRAMEFETFAKIGFAPPGLLGPIGGFFLHPIVPWIIAIASLVWLTEGEKKITSFILGLGYLIPGISYCPTMLAPYGLALMFMHLFLGLQLLQEVTPYGSLIPNPL
;
A
#
# COMPACT_ATOMS: atom_id res chain seq x y z
N MET A 1 -69.20 -3.24 -1.79
CA MET A 1 -70.28 -3.05 -0.79
C MET A 1 -69.83 -3.78 0.47
N VAL A 2 -69.61 -3.22 1.65
CA VAL A 2 -70.04 -1.96 2.28
C VAL A 2 -68.90 -1.44 3.17
N SER A 3 -68.76 -0.12 3.18
CA SER A 3 -67.89 0.69 4.05
C SER A 3 -68.50 0.79 5.45
N ILE A 4 -67.68 0.75 6.51
CA ILE A 4 -68.09 1.29 7.81
C ILE A 4 -67.12 2.40 8.19
N THR A 5 -67.66 3.61 8.03
CA THR A 5 -67.18 4.89 8.53
C THR A 5 -67.55 4.99 10.01
N MET A 6 -66.69 5.60 10.82
CA MET A 6 -67.13 6.28 12.03
C MET A 6 -66.51 7.66 12.10
N SER A 7 -67.38 8.64 12.28
CA SER A 7 -67.19 10.09 12.38
C SER A 7 -68.04 10.56 13.56
N THR A 8 -67.49 11.47 14.36
CA THR A 8 -68.11 12.61 15.10
C THR A 8 -67.06 13.10 16.11
N THR A 9 -66.38 14.25 16.01
CA THR A 9 -66.75 15.70 16.00
C THR A 9 -67.19 16.26 17.36
N SER A 10 -66.32 17.05 18.02
CA SER A 10 -66.54 18.43 18.54
C SER A 10 -65.22 18.93 19.14
N ALA A 11 -64.49 19.91 18.63
CA ALA A 11 -64.76 21.36 18.61
C ALA A 11 -64.97 21.98 20.01
N PHE A 12 -63.87 22.46 20.62
CA PHE A 12 -63.92 23.62 21.50
C PHE A 12 -62.79 24.59 21.10
N ILE A 13 -63.21 25.80 20.74
CA ILE A 13 -62.39 26.95 20.36
C ILE A 13 -62.38 27.91 21.54
N SER A 14 -61.21 28.46 21.93
CA SER A 14 -61.05 29.91 22.16
C SER A 14 -59.61 30.33 22.51
N SER A 15 -58.96 30.96 21.53
CA SER A 15 -58.16 32.20 21.64
C SER A 15 -56.73 32.20 22.22
N PRO A 16 -55.87 33.15 21.75
CA PRO A 16 -54.54 32.82 21.26
C PRO A 16 -53.40 33.47 22.05
N THR A 17 -52.33 32.73 22.29
CA THR A 17 -51.05 33.32 22.71
C THR A 17 -50.17 33.49 21.46
N THR A 18 -50.03 34.75 21.04
CA THR A 18 -49.16 35.19 19.94
C THR A 18 -47.70 34.85 20.19
N LEU A 19 -47.15 33.87 19.46
CA LEU A 19 -45.71 33.75 19.23
C LEU A 19 -45.42 34.16 17.79
N LYS A 20 -44.89 35.38 17.63
CA LYS A 20 -44.41 35.93 16.36
C LYS A 20 -43.32 35.02 15.78
N LEU A 21 -43.68 34.21 14.79
CA LEU A 21 -42.72 33.54 13.90
C LEU A 21 -41.99 34.60 13.07
N ARG A 22 -40.77 34.92 13.48
CA ARG A 22 -39.83 35.71 12.68
C ARG A 22 -39.46 34.90 11.44
N LYS A 23 -40.09 35.19 10.30
CA LYS A 23 -39.71 34.68 8.98
C LYS A 23 -38.33 35.24 8.61
N LYS A 24 -37.27 34.51 8.97
CA LYS A 24 -35.91 34.78 8.47
C LYS A 24 -35.84 34.22 7.04
N SER A 25 -36.12 35.08 6.06
CA SER A 25 -35.70 34.86 4.68
C SER A 25 -34.17 34.84 4.67
N ASN A 26 -33.58 33.66 4.80
CA ASN A 26 -32.20 33.44 4.37
C ASN A 26 -32.28 32.93 2.94
N THR A 27 -32.18 33.86 1.99
CA THR A 27 -31.70 33.55 0.65
C THR A 27 -30.37 32.81 0.79
N ASN A 28 -30.41 31.49 0.67
CA ASN A 28 -29.26 30.62 0.78
C ASN A 28 -28.42 30.73 -0.51
N LYS A 29 -27.79 31.89 -0.71
CA LYS A 29 -26.72 32.10 -1.69
C LYS A 29 -25.43 31.52 -1.11
N ARG A 30 -25.41 30.19 -0.91
CA ARG A 30 -24.26 29.50 -0.29
C ARG A 30 -24.03 28.14 -0.91
N SER A 31 -23.49 28.12 -2.13
CA SER A 31 -22.67 27.02 -2.65
C SER A 31 -22.18 27.37 -4.05
N ASN A 32 -21.00 27.98 -4.13
CA ASN A 32 -20.14 28.00 -5.33
C ASN A 32 -18.72 28.44 -4.93
N ASN A 33 -18.59 29.16 -3.82
CA ASN A 33 -17.29 29.57 -3.28
C ASN A 33 -16.47 28.46 -2.61
N SER A 34 -17.05 27.31 -2.23
CA SER A 34 -16.27 26.20 -1.63
C SER A 34 -15.49 25.44 -2.69
N LEU A 35 -16.11 25.10 -3.82
CA LEU A 35 -15.43 24.47 -4.96
C LEU A 35 -14.39 25.40 -5.61
N LEU A 36 -14.70 26.69 -5.76
CA LEU A 36 -13.74 27.71 -6.23
C LEU A 36 -12.58 27.97 -5.24
N LYS A 37 -12.77 27.72 -3.94
CA LYS A 37 -11.68 27.76 -2.94
C LYS A 37 -10.79 26.52 -2.99
N ILE A 38 -11.35 25.34 -3.28
CA ILE A 38 -10.59 24.10 -3.47
C ILE A 38 -9.81 24.17 -4.79
N ALA A 39 -10.40 24.72 -5.86
CA ALA A 39 -9.70 24.96 -7.14
C ALA A 39 -8.61 26.05 -7.04
N LYS A 40 -8.67 26.94 -6.04
CA LYS A 40 -7.64 27.95 -5.73
C LYS A 40 -6.51 27.45 -4.82
N ALA A 41 -6.52 26.19 -4.38
CA ALA A 41 -5.63 25.69 -3.32
C ALA A 41 -4.38 24.94 -3.80
N ILE A 42 -4.18 24.80 -5.12
CA ILE A 42 -2.95 24.23 -5.70
C ILE A 42 -2.38 25.29 -6.65
N SER A 43 -1.34 25.98 -6.22
CA SER A 43 -0.61 26.92 -7.07
C SER A 43 0.31 26.15 -8.02
N VAL A 44 0.67 26.78 -9.14
CA VAL A 44 1.69 26.23 -10.05
C VAL A 44 3.02 26.02 -9.32
N ALA A 45 3.31 26.80 -8.27
CA ALA A 45 4.52 26.63 -7.44
C ALA A 45 4.50 25.32 -6.62
N ASP A 46 3.32 24.89 -6.16
CA ASP A 46 3.13 23.64 -5.39
C ASP A 46 3.41 22.38 -6.23
N VAL A 47 3.47 22.53 -7.56
CA VAL A 47 3.83 21.48 -8.52
C VAL A 47 5.24 21.71 -9.07
N THR A 48 5.54 22.91 -9.55
CA THR A 48 6.80 23.20 -10.23
C THR A 48 8.01 23.24 -9.29
N GLY A 49 7.83 23.58 -8.01
CA GLY A 49 8.89 23.53 -7.00
C GLY A 49 9.40 22.10 -6.77
N PRO A 50 8.54 21.17 -6.31
CA PRO A 50 8.92 19.77 -6.10
C PRO A 50 9.46 19.07 -7.35
N VAL A 51 8.93 19.39 -8.53
CA VAL A 51 9.45 18.86 -9.80
C VAL A 51 10.87 19.35 -10.07
N LYS A 52 11.15 20.65 -9.88
CA LYS A 52 12.51 21.19 -10.02
C LYS A 52 13.49 20.58 -9.02
N GLU A 53 13.04 20.34 -7.79
CA GLU A 53 13.85 19.64 -6.77
C GLU A 53 14.12 18.20 -7.19
N THR A 54 13.13 17.48 -7.71
CA THR A 54 13.33 16.13 -8.24
C THR A 54 14.29 16.10 -9.43
N ILE A 55 14.26 17.10 -10.32
CA ILE A 55 15.23 17.22 -11.42
C ILE A 55 16.65 17.41 -10.86
N LYS A 56 16.82 18.24 -9.82
CA LYS A 56 18.11 18.39 -9.13
C LYS A 56 18.54 17.10 -8.45
N ASP A 57 17.60 16.35 -7.87
CA ASP A 57 17.89 15.06 -7.24
C ASP A 57 18.54 14.10 -8.25
N VAL A 58 18.02 14.03 -9.48
CA VAL A 58 18.58 13.15 -10.54
C VAL A 58 20.00 13.54 -10.95
N GLN A 59 20.43 14.79 -10.70
CA GLN A 59 21.76 15.29 -11.05
C GLN A 59 22.85 14.91 -10.04
N SER A 60 22.50 14.18 -8.96
CA SER A 60 23.47 13.74 -7.95
C SER A 60 23.22 12.31 -7.53
N VAL A 61 24.28 11.62 -7.08
CA VAL A 61 24.15 10.27 -6.51
C VAL A 61 23.22 10.26 -5.29
N GLU A 62 23.34 11.28 -4.44
CA GLU A 62 22.53 11.39 -3.23
C GLU A 62 21.05 11.66 -3.54
N GLY A 63 20.76 12.53 -4.50
CA GLY A 63 19.39 12.75 -4.93
C GLY A 63 18.80 11.55 -5.66
N LEU A 64 19.58 10.81 -6.46
CA LEU A 64 19.12 9.59 -7.12
C LEU A 64 18.69 8.52 -6.11
N LYS A 65 19.36 8.43 -4.97
CA LYS A 65 18.95 7.56 -3.86
C LYS A 65 17.59 7.96 -3.29
N LYS A 66 17.41 9.26 -2.99
CA LYS A 66 16.14 9.81 -2.48
C LYS A 66 15.00 9.55 -3.45
N LEU A 67 15.24 9.75 -4.75
CA LEU A 67 14.26 9.44 -5.78
C LEU A 67 13.97 7.93 -5.83
N SER A 68 14.99 7.07 -5.76
CA SER A 68 14.82 5.61 -5.78
C SER A 68 13.95 5.11 -4.62
N ILE A 69 14.07 5.71 -3.43
CA ILE A 69 13.19 5.42 -2.30
C ILE A 69 11.76 5.87 -2.59
N ARG A 70 11.56 7.09 -3.14
CA ARG A 70 10.21 7.57 -3.52
C ARG A 70 9.57 6.68 -4.59
N VAL A 71 10.34 6.26 -5.59
CA VAL A 71 9.90 5.32 -6.62
C VAL A 71 9.51 3.98 -5.98
N SER A 72 10.39 3.38 -5.19
CA SER A 72 10.10 2.08 -4.53
C SER A 72 8.88 2.14 -3.62
N LYS A 73 8.64 3.31 -3.00
CA LYS A 73 7.48 3.58 -2.15
C LYS A 73 6.16 3.63 -2.93
N TYR A 74 6.11 4.37 -4.04
CA TYR A 74 4.84 4.69 -4.73
C TYR A 74 4.61 3.94 -6.05
N ALA A 75 5.67 3.40 -6.67
CA ALA A 75 5.55 2.63 -7.91
C ALA A 75 4.62 1.41 -7.80
N PRO A 76 4.56 0.63 -6.69
CA PRO A 76 3.76 -0.60 -6.69
C PRO A 76 2.26 -0.37 -6.94
N ALA A 77 1.62 0.55 -6.20
CA ALA A 77 0.21 0.87 -6.41
C ALA A 77 -0.02 1.57 -7.77
N THR A 78 0.92 2.42 -8.20
CA THR A 78 0.88 3.07 -9.52
C THR A 78 0.84 2.05 -10.64
N ILE A 79 1.76 1.08 -10.63
CA ILE A 79 1.92 0.05 -11.66
C ILE A 79 0.69 -0.87 -11.70
N MET A 80 0.19 -1.30 -10.55
CA MET A 80 -1.02 -2.14 -10.49
C MET A 80 -2.26 -1.41 -11.03
N SER A 81 -2.37 -0.09 -10.83
CA SER A 81 -3.49 0.71 -11.35
C SER A 81 -3.32 1.15 -12.80
N ALA A 82 -2.08 1.23 -13.29
CA ALA A 82 -1.75 1.67 -14.64
C ALA A 82 -2.30 0.75 -15.75
N GLY A 83 -2.72 -0.48 -15.42
CA GLY A 83 -3.42 -1.35 -16.35
C GLY A 83 -4.76 -0.81 -16.85
N SER A 84 -5.42 0.06 -16.08
CA SER A 84 -6.65 0.74 -16.52
C SER A 84 -6.42 1.75 -17.65
N PHE A 85 -5.16 2.09 -17.93
CA PHE A 85 -4.74 3.01 -18.99
C PHE A 85 -4.05 2.28 -20.16
N GLY A 86 -4.02 0.93 -20.14
CA GLY A 86 -3.33 0.12 -21.15
C GLY A 86 -1.80 0.19 -21.07
N ALA A 87 -1.21 0.82 -20.05
CA ALA A 87 0.24 0.89 -19.87
C ALA A 87 0.84 -0.44 -19.38
N PHE A 88 0.04 -1.25 -18.68
CA PHE A 88 0.39 -2.60 -18.24
C PHE A 88 -0.83 -3.54 -18.41
N PRO A 89 -0.65 -4.86 -18.33
CA PRO A 89 -1.77 -5.78 -18.17
C PRO A 89 -2.57 -5.47 -16.89
N THR A 90 -3.81 -5.94 -16.80
CA THR A 90 -4.60 -5.83 -15.56
C THR A 90 -4.19 -6.91 -14.55
N MET A 91 -4.49 -6.70 -13.26
CA MET A 91 -4.23 -7.69 -12.20
C MET A 91 -5.04 -9.00 -12.33
N GLY A 92 -6.01 -9.06 -13.25
CA GLY A 92 -6.99 -10.15 -13.34
C GLY A 92 -6.37 -11.55 -13.47
N ALA A 93 -5.38 -11.71 -14.34
CA ALA A 93 -4.71 -13.00 -14.53
C ALA A 93 -3.89 -13.45 -13.30
N CYS A 94 -3.26 -12.51 -12.58
CA CYS A 94 -2.57 -12.81 -11.33
C CYS A 94 -3.57 -13.21 -10.23
N MET A 95 -4.68 -12.47 -10.09
CA MET A 95 -5.74 -12.79 -9.14
C MET A 95 -6.35 -14.17 -9.43
N ALA A 96 -6.58 -14.50 -10.70
CA ALA A 96 -7.07 -15.80 -11.13
C ALA A 96 -6.08 -16.94 -10.82
N ALA A 97 -4.79 -16.75 -11.08
CA ALA A 97 -3.75 -17.74 -10.76
C ALA A 97 -3.64 -18.03 -9.25
N CYS A 98 -3.98 -17.05 -8.41
CA CYS A 98 -4.06 -17.20 -6.96
C CYS A 98 -5.36 -17.84 -6.47
N GLY A 99 -6.30 -18.14 -7.37
CA GLY A 99 -7.63 -18.66 -7.01
C GLY A 99 -8.46 -17.66 -6.21
N LEU A 100 -8.24 -16.36 -6.39
CA LEU A 100 -8.98 -15.34 -5.66
C LEU A 100 -10.43 -15.26 -6.15
N GLY A 101 -11.35 -15.32 -5.21
CA GLY A 101 -12.78 -15.17 -5.46
C GLY A 101 -13.24 -13.71 -5.49
N ALA A 102 -14.52 -13.50 -5.20
CA ALA A 102 -15.07 -12.15 -5.02
C ALA A 102 -14.42 -11.45 -3.81
N VAL A 103 -14.29 -10.13 -3.89
CA VAL A 103 -13.79 -9.34 -2.76
C VAL A 103 -14.64 -9.53 -1.51
N GLY A 104 -13.98 -9.65 -0.36
CA GLY A 104 -14.61 -10.02 0.90
C GLY A 104 -14.17 -9.17 2.08
N GLY A 105 -14.79 -9.43 3.24
CA GLY A 105 -14.41 -8.78 4.49
C GLY A 105 -14.87 -7.32 4.63
N PRO A 106 -14.47 -6.67 5.75
CA PRO A 106 -15.02 -5.36 6.14
C PRO A 106 -14.74 -4.23 5.16
N LEU A 107 -13.67 -4.34 4.36
CA LEU A 107 -13.25 -3.33 3.39
C LEU A 107 -13.70 -3.62 1.95
N ALA A 108 -14.46 -4.70 1.71
CA ALA A 108 -15.01 -5.02 0.39
C ALA A 108 -15.78 -3.86 -0.27
N PRO A 109 -16.60 -3.07 0.45
CA PRO A 109 -17.31 -1.94 -0.15
C PRO A 109 -16.39 -0.86 -0.73
N LEU A 110 -15.15 -0.77 -0.25
CA LEU A 110 -14.15 0.18 -0.76
C LEU A 110 -13.36 -0.38 -1.94
N ALA A 111 -13.28 -1.70 -2.10
CA ALA A 111 -12.47 -2.32 -3.13
C ALA A 111 -12.96 -1.99 -4.56
N GLY A 112 -14.27 -2.03 -4.78
CA GLY A 112 -14.91 -1.64 -6.05
C GLY A 112 -14.50 -0.23 -6.52
N PRO A 113 -14.84 0.84 -5.79
CA PRO A 113 -14.52 2.20 -6.20
C PRO A 113 -13.02 2.49 -6.19
N LEU A 114 -12.24 1.93 -5.27
CA LEU A 114 -10.83 2.29 -5.10
C LEU A 114 -9.87 1.50 -6.01
N LEU A 115 -10.10 0.19 -6.19
CA LEU A 115 -9.17 -0.70 -6.88
C LEU A 115 -9.61 -1.06 -8.30
N PHE A 116 -10.92 -1.18 -8.53
CA PHE A 116 -11.46 -1.72 -9.80
C PHE A 116 -12.16 -0.69 -10.67
N SER A 117 -12.38 0.53 -10.17
CA SER A 117 -12.95 1.61 -10.96
C SER A 117 -11.88 2.43 -11.69
N GLN A 118 -12.24 2.99 -12.84
CA GLN A 118 -11.36 3.88 -13.60
C GLN A 118 -10.97 5.14 -12.79
N ALA A 119 -11.89 5.66 -11.98
CA ALA A 119 -11.62 6.80 -11.10
C ALA A 119 -10.60 6.44 -10.00
N GLY A 120 -10.72 5.26 -9.40
CA GLY A 120 -9.77 4.74 -8.41
C GLY A 120 -8.39 4.54 -9.03
N ALA A 121 -8.33 3.95 -10.23
CA ALA A 121 -7.09 3.79 -10.96
C ALA A 121 -6.43 5.13 -11.31
N ALA A 122 -7.20 6.13 -11.77
CA ALA A 122 -6.71 7.47 -12.03
C ALA A 122 -6.17 8.15 -10.77
N ALA A 123 -6.89 8.05 -9.65
CA ALA A 123 -6.46 8.60 -8.38
C ALA A 123 -5.16 7.94 -7.87
N SER A 124 -5.06 6.61 -8.00
CA SER A 124 -3.85 5.85 -7.65
C SER A 124 -2.64 6.27 -8.47
N VAL A 125 -2.79 6.35 -9.80
CA VAL A 125 -1.70 6.77 -10.69
C VAL A 125 -1.31 8.22 -10.44
N ALA A 126 -2.28 9.13 -10.33
CA ALA A 126 -2.01 10.54 -10.06
C ALA A 126 -1.30 10.75 -8.73
N ALA A 127 -1.76 10.10 -7.66
CA ALA A 127 -1.12 10.17 -6.34
C ALA A 127 0.26 9.53 -6.36
N GLY A 128 0.45 8.43 -7.09
CA GLY A 128 1.73 7.77 -7.20
C GLY A 128 2.77 8.63 -7.90
N VAL A 129 2.41 9.21 -9.04
CA VAL A 129 3.24 10.18 -9.75
C VAL A 129 3.53 11.39 -8.86
N ALA A 130 2.52 11.95 -8.19
CA ALA A 130 2.71 13.05 -7.25
C ALA A 130 3.70 12.69 -6.12
N GLY A 131 3.56 11.51 -5.52
CA GLY A 131 4.45 11.02 -4.46
C GLY A 131 5.90 10.84 -4.94
N ILE A 132 6.11 10.34 -6.16
CA ILE A 132 7.44 10.19 -6.76
C ILE A 132 8.13 11.55 -6.94
N PHE A 133 7.37 12.56 -7.40
CA PHE A 133 7.86 13.92 -7.60
C PHE A 133 7.80 14.81 -6.33
N GLY A 134 7.40 14.27 -5.18
CA GLY A 134 7.31 15.01 -3.92
C GLY A 134 6.17 16.04 -3.85
N ILE A 135 5.16 15.93 -4.72
CA ILE A 135 4.01 16.84 -4.80
C ILE A 135 2.94 16.41 -3.78
N GLY A 136 2.31 17.37 -3.10
CA GLY A 136 1.12 17.14 -2.29
C GLY A 136 1.36 16.63 -0.86
N GLY A 137 2.60 16.69 -0.36
CA GLY A 137 2.93 16.35 1.02
C GLY A 137 2.59 14.90 1.39
N ASP A 138 1.82 14.70 2.46
CA ASP A 138 1.44 13.37 2.95
C ASP A 138 0.23 12.77 2.19
N VAL A 139 -0.44 13.52 1.30
CA VAL A 139 -1.66 13.03 0.59
C VAL A 139 -1.38 11.78 -0.25
N PRO A 140 -0.32 11.71 -1.07
CA PRO A 140 0.07 10.48 -1.76
C PRO A 140 0.26 9.28 -0.83
N ALA A 141 0.88 9.52 0.34
CA ALA A 141 1.14 8.49 1.32
C ALA A 141 -0.17 7.92 1.89
N TYR A 142 -1.13 8.77 2.26
CA TYR A 142 -2.44 8.32 2.74
C TYR A 142 -3.22 7.52 1.70
N LEU A 143 -3.28 8.01 0.45
CA LEU A 143 -4.06 7.32 -0.58
C LEU A 143 -3.45 5.96 -0.94
N HIS A 144 -2.13 5.89 -1.14
CA HIS A 144 -1.46 4.63 -1.44
C HIS A 144 -1.55 3.66 -0.28
N SER A 145 -1.40 4.11 0.96
CA SER A 145 -1.62 3.27 2.13
C SER A 145 -3.05 2.74 2.21
N LEU A 146 -4.06 3.55 1.90
CA LEU A 146 -5.45 3.08 1.83
C LEU A 146 -5.63 2.02 0.72
N ILE A 147 -5.02 2.20 -0.45
CA ILE A 147 -5.04 1.24 -1.55
C ILE A 147 -4.41 -0.09 -1.10
N PHE A 148 -3.23 -0.05 -0.48
CA PHE A 148 -2.57 -1.25 0.03
C PHE A 148 -3.40 -1.94 1.12
N LEU A 149 -4.02 -1.18 2.03
CA LEU A 149 -4.90 -1.72 3.07
C LEU A 149 -6.10 -2.46 2.48
N VAL A 150 -6.82 -1.81 1.55
CA VAL A 150 -8.00 -2.39 0.91
C VAL A 150 -7.62 -3.59 0.07
N ALA A 151 -6.50 -3.55 -0.66
CA ALA A 151 -5.99 -4.70 -1.39
C ALA A 151 -5.60 -5.85 -0.45
N ALA A 152 -4.88 -5.58 0.65
CA ALA A 152 -4.49 -6.60 1.61
C ALA A 152 -5.70 -7.29 2.24
N ALA A 153 -6.63 -6.49 2.79
CA ALA A 153 -7.79 -7.02 3.49
C ALA A 153 -8.81 -7.60 2.51
N ALA A 154 -9.32 -6.80 1.57
CA ALA A 154 -10.50 -7.18 0.79
C ALA A 154 -10.20 -8.10 -0.40
N VAL A 155 -8.99 -8.01 -0.96
CA VAL A 155 -8.55 -8.84 -2.09
C VAL A 155 -7.73 -10.02 -1.55
N TRP A 156 -6.52 -9.78 -1.06
CA TRP A 156 -5.58 -10.88 -0.79
C TRP A 156 -5.96 -11.77 0.40
N GLN A 157 -6.47 -11.19 1.49
CA GLN A 157 -6.77 -11.92 2.71
C GLN A 157 -8.19 -12.52 2.70
N TYR A 158 -9.22 -11.70 2.44
CA TYR A 158 -10.62 -12.14 2.57
C TYR A 158 -11.21 -12.77 1.31
N SER A 159 -10.70 -12.50 0.11
CA SER A 159 -11.13 -13.25 -1.10
C SER A 159 -10.45 -14.63 -1.20
N ALA A 160 -9.44 -14.87 -0.36
CA ALA A 160 -8.73 -16.14 -0.23
C ALA A 160 -9.31 -17.06 0.85
N VAL A 161 -10.46 -16.75 1.45
CA VAL A 161 -11.13 -17.64 2.43
C VAL A 161 -11.62 -18.89 1.70
N GLY A 162 -10.74 -19.89 1.62
CA GLY A 162 -10.89 -21.12 0.85
C GLY A 162 -9.67 -21.51 0.00
N ALA A 163 -8.70 -20.61 -0.20
CA ALA A 163 -7.51 -20.84 -1.02
C ALA A 163 -6.21 -20.83 -0.19
N ALA A 164 -5.53 -21.97 -0.14
CA ALA A 164 -4.21 -22.19 0.47
C ALA A 164 -3.05 -21.59 -0.35
N SER A 165 -3.25 -20.42 -0.97
CA SER A 165 -2.27 -19.86 -1.92
C SER A 165 -1.12 -19.17 -1.19
N THR A 166 0.09 -19.71 -1.34
CA THR A 166 1.34 -19.09 -0.81
C THR A 166 1.51 -17.67 -1.30
N LEU A 167 1.19 -17.46 -2.57
CA LEU A 167 1.26 -16.15 -3.19
C LEU A 167 0.29 -15.15 -2.57
N ALA A 168 -0.95 -15.54 -2.28
CA ALA A 168 -1.93 -14.65 -1.65
C ALA A 168 -1.53 -14.27 -0.21
N VAL A 169 -1.01 -15.24 0.56
CA VAL A 169 -0.53 -14.99 1.92
C VAL A 169 0.65 -14.02 1.92
N ASN A 170 1.61 -14.25 1.03
CA ASN A 170 2.72 -13.33 0.85
C ASN A 170 2.25 -11.94 0.41
N ALA A 171 1.31 -11.89 -0.52
CA ALA A 171 0.79 -10.63 -1.05
C ALA A 171 0.19 -9.76 0.05
N PHE A 172 -0.72 -10.28 0.89
CA PHE A 172 -1.29 -9.44 1.96
C PHE A 172 -0.22 -9.00 2.96
N ALA A 173 0.78 -9.84 3.27
CA ALA A 173 1.87 -9.48 4.16
C ALA A 173 2.67 -8.29 3.63
N PHE A 174 3.08 -8.34 2.35
CA PHE A 174 3.76 -7.23 1.68
C PHE A 174 2.91 -5.96 1.63
N HIS A 175 1.62 -6.06 1.32
CA HIS A 175 0.74 -4.88 1.25
C HIS A 175 0.57 -4.24 2.63
N TYR A 176 0.34 -5.01 3.70
CA TYR A 176 0.27 -4.47 5.07
C TYR A 176 1.59 -3.85 5.51
N ALA A 177 2.72 -4.50 5.23
CA ALA A 177 4.05 -3.99 5.55
C ALA A 177 4.33 -2.66 4.84
N HIS A 178 4.04 -2.59 3.55
CA HIS A 178 4.26 -1.39 2.74
C HIS A 178 3.35 -0.24 3.18
N MET A 179 2.05 -0.50 3.37
CA MET A 179 1.10 0.46 3.96
C MET A 179 1.62 1.04 5.27
N THR A 180 2.02 0.15 6.18
CA THR A 180 2.46 0.50 7.53
C THR A 180 3.72 1.36 7.47
N THR A 181 4.69 0.97 6.65
CA THR A 181 5.95 1.69 6.49
C THR A 181 5.74 3.07 5.84
N ILE A 182 4.75 3.21 4.94
CA ILE A 182 4.36 4.49 4.36
C ILE A 182 3.71 5.41 5.40
N LEU A 183 2.68 4.93 6.12
CA LEU A 183 1.92 5.74 7.09
C LEU A 183 2.76 6.15 8.28
N SER A 184 3.65 5.27 8.72
CA SER A 184 4.50 5.49 9.87
C SER A 184 5.55 6.59 9.68
N ASN A 185 5.69 7.09 8.45
CA ASN A 185 6.50 8.25 8.09
C ASN A 185 5.67 9.54 7.90
N CYS A 186 4.35 9.48 8.03
CA CYS A 186 3.46 10.65 7.94
C CYS A 186 3.40 11.39 9.28
N LYS A 187 3.54 12.72 9.26
CA LYS A 187 3.67 13.54 10.48
C LYS A 187 2.44 13.48 11.37
N ASP A 188 1.26 13.41 10.78
CA ASP A 188 0.01 13.40 11.56
C ASP A 188 -0.29 12.01 12.15
N VAL A 189 0.21 10.94 11.54
CA VAL A 189 0.10 9.58 12.07
C VAL A 189 1.02 9.42 13.28
N THR A 190 2.28 9.86 13.18
CA THR A 190 3.27 9.75 14.26
C THR A 190 2.90 10.60 15.48
N LYS A 191 2.13 11.68 15.31
CA LYS A 191 1.57 12.46 16.43
C LYS A 191 0.43 11.76 17.18
N ARG A 192 -0.32 10.88 16.51
CA ARG A 192 -1.53 10.26 17.07
C ARG A 192 -1.26 8.91 17.75
N ILE A 193 -0.20 8.23 17.34
CA ILE A 193 0.13 6.90 17.81
C ILE A 193 1.31 6.99 18.78
N PRO A 194 1.24 6.35 19.97
CA PRO A 194 2.36 6.32 20.90
C PRO A 194 3.65 5.84 20.23
N TYR A 195 4.77 6.48 20.54
CA TYR A 195 6.07 6.20 19.93
C TYR A 195 6.47 4.72 20.04
N THR A 196 6.24 4.10 21.20
CA THR A 196 6.53 2.68 21.44
C THR A 196 5.73 1.76 20.53
N LEU A 197 4.42 2.01 20.39
CA LEU A 197 3.54 1.24 19.51
C LEU A 197 3.94 1.44 18.04
N MET A 198 4.19 2.68 17.63
CA MET A 198 4.63 3.01 16.28
C MET A 198 5.94 2.31 15.92
N ASN A 199 6.91 2.30 16.83
CA ASN A 199 8.18 1.61 16.63
C ASN A 199 8.01 0.09 16.49
N SER A 200 7.21 -0.53 17.36
CA SER A 200 6.93 -1.98 17.25
C SER A 200 6.24 -2.33 15.93
N VAL A 201 5.27 -1.51 15.51
CA VAL A 201 4.54 -1.69 14.26
C VAL A 201 5.45 -1.51 13.04
N LYS A 202 6.32 -0.49 13.03
CA LYS A 202 7.37 -0.31 12.00
C LYS A 202 8.29 -1.52 11.93
N LYS A 203 8.76 -2.01 13.08
CA LYS A 203 9.64 -3.17 13.15
C LYS A 203 9.00 -4.40 12.52
N ILE A 204 7.78 -4.72 12.93
CA ILE A 204 7.04 -5.87 12.38
C ILE A 204 6.80 -5.69 10.88
N ALA A 205 6.48 -4.48 10.42
CA ALA A 205 6.29 -4.22 8.99
C ALA A 205 7.57 -4.46 8.16
N LEU A 206 8.75 -4.13 8.69
CA LEU A 206 10.00 -4.27 7.96
C LEU A 206 10.42 -5.73 7.73
N VAL A 207 10.22 -6.61 8.72
CA VAL A 207 10.70 -8.01 8.64
C VAL A 207 9.57 -9.04 8.49
N GLY A 208 8.33 -8.63 8.73
CA GLY A 208 7.15 -9.49 8.71
C GLY A 208 6.96 -10.25 7.40
N PRO A 209 7.02 -9.60 6.21
CA PRO A 209 6.88 -10.30 4.94
C PRO A 209 7.97 -11.37 4.73
N GLY A 210 9.23 -11.05 5.05
CA GLY A 210 10.34 -12.01 4.99
C GLY A 210 10.15 -13.18 5.95
N LEU A 211 9.70 -12.92 7.18
CA LEU A 211 9.40 -13.96 8.16
C LEU A 211 8.23 -14.84 7.72
N VAL A 212 7.16 -14.26 7.18
CA VAL A 212 6.02 -15.01 6.61
C VAL A 212 6.54 -15.92 5.51
N MET A 213 7.28 -15.40 4.52
CA MET A 213 7.83 -16.23 3.45
C MET A 213 8.76 -17.33 3.93
N ALA A 214 9.61 -17.05 4.91
CA ALA A 214 10.46 -18.07 5.52
C ALA A 214 9.64 -19.18 6.18
N MET A 215 8.64 -18.83 6.99
CA MET A 215 7.77 -19.80 7.65
C MET A 215 6.99 -20.66 6.64
N MET A 216 6.52 -20.06 5.54
CA MET A 216 5.82 -20.79 4.48
C MET A 216 6.72 -21.82 3.78
N GLN A 217 8.02 -21.54 3.68
CA GLN A 217 9.01 -22.46 3.11
C GLN A 217 9.42 -23.58 4.09
N LEU A 218 9.28 -23.35 5.40
CA LEU A 218 9.68 -24.30 6.45
C LEU A 218 8.58 -25.31 6.85
N LEU A 219 7.31 -24.99 6.62
CA LEU A 219 6.22 -25.88 7.02
C LEU A 219 6.21 -27.17 6.16
N PRO A 220 5.93 -28.35 6.74
CA PRO A 220 5.91 -29.64 6.02
C PRO A 220 4.83 -29.73 4.92
N ARG A 221 3.96 -28.72 4.85
CA ARG A 221 3.21 -28.32 3.67
C ARG A 221 3.87 -27.07 3.12
N ALA A 222 4.99 -27.19 2.40
CA ALA A 222 5.49 -26.11 1.57
C ALA A 222 4.38 -25.84 0.54
N MET A 223 3.40 -25.02 0.93
CA MET A 223 2.22 -24.72 0.14
C MET A 223 2.75 -24.29 -1.21
N GLU A 224 2.37 -25.05 -2.22
CA GLU A 224 3.20 -25.25 -3.38
C GLU A 224 3.59 -23.89 -3.95
N PHE A 225 4.91 -23.68 -4.14
CA PHE A 225 5.40 -22.62 -5.03
C PHE A 225 4.77 -22.74 -6.42
N GLU A 226 3.99 -23.79 -6.71
CA GLU A 226 3.04 -23.87 -7.81
C GLU A 226 2.22 -22.59 -8.01
N THR A 227 1.73 -21.93 -6.96
CA THR A 227 1.00 -20.65 -7.14
C THR A 227 1.90 -19.52 -7.63
N PHE A 228 3.17 -19.50 -7.21
CA PHE A 228 4.19 -18.61 -7.77
C PHE A 228 4.57 -19.02 -9.20
N ALA A 229 4.71 -20.31 -9.48
CA ALA A 229 5.05 -20.86 -10.80
C ALA A 229 3.95 -20.56 -11.83
N LYS A 230 2.68 -20.61 -11.43
CA LYS A 230 1.51 -20.22 -12.26
C LYS A 230 1.58 -18.78 -12.75
N ILE A 231 2.29 -17.91 -12.04
CA ILE A 231 2.52 -16.53 -12.46
C ILE A 231 3.94 -16.29 -12.97
N GLY A 232 4.69 -17.32 -13.33
CA GLY A 232 5.98 -17.17 -14.01
C GLY A 232 7.21 -17.16 -13.10
N PHE A 233 7.08 -17.49 -11.81
CA PHE A 233 8.25 -17.69 -10.94
C PHE A 233 9.15 -18.78 -11.51
N ALA A 234 10.32 -18.36 -12.00
CA ALA A 234 11.28 -19.23 -12.67
C ALA A 234 12.68 -19.01 -12.06
N PRO A 235 13.07 -19.79 -11.03
CA PRO A 235 14.44 -19.78 -10.54
C PRO A 235 15.39 -20.44 -11.56
N PRO A 236 16.68 -20.08 -11.56
CA PRO A 236 17.35 -19.18 -10.62
C PRO A 236 17.08 -17.68 -10.85
N GLY A 237 16.41 -17.30 -11.93
CA GLY A 237 16.09 -15.92 -12.25
C GLY A 237 17.28 -15.11 -12.78
N LEU A 238 17.17 -13.79 -12.74
CA LEU A 238 18.14 -12.86 -13.35
C LEU A 238 19.53 -12.92 -12.71
N LEU A 239 19.62 -13.23 -11.41
CA LEU A 239 20.90 -13.30 -10.69
C LEU A 239 21.60 -14.67 -10.79
N GLY A 240 21.06 -15.60 -11.59
CA GLY A 240 21.68 -16.90 -11.83
C GLY A 240 22.04 -17.62 -10.51
N PRO A 241 23.29 -18.09 -10.32
CA PRO A 241 23.67 -18.86 -9.13
C PRO A 241 23.32 -18.23 -7.78
N ILE A 242 23.34 -16.89 -7.66
CA ILE A 242 22.96 -16.19 -6.42
C ILE A 242 21.47 -16.35 -6.14
N GLY A 243 20.63 -16.21 -7.17
CA GLY A 243 19.21 -16.53 -7.07
C GLY A 243 18.98 -18.03 -6.87
N GLY A 244 19.81 -18.92 -7.42
CA GLY A 244 19.72 -20.35 -7.12
C GLY A 244 19.98 -20.68 -5.65
N PHE A 245 21.03 -20.08 -5.07
CA PHE A 245 21.41 -20.28 -3.67
C PHE A 245 20.32 -19.84 -2.69
N PHE A 246 19.55 -18.80 -3.03
CA PHE A 246 18.49 -18.29 -2.16
C PHE A 246 17.30 -19.25 -1.98
N LEU A 247 17.24 -20.33 -2.78
CA LEU A 247 16.29 -21.43 -2.62
C LEU A 247 16.87 -22.62 -1.85
N HIS A 248 18.10 -22.52 -1.36
CA HIS A 248 18.70 -23.58 -0.55
C HIS A 248 17.88 -23.78 0.74
N PRO A 249 17.64 -25.03 1.20
CA PRO A 249 16.79 -25.31 2.37
C PRO A 249 17.21 -24.62 3.68
N ILE A 250 18.45 -24.15 3.76
CA ILE A 250 18.97 -23.41 4.92
C ILE A 250 18.52 -21.94 4.95
N VAL A 251 18.24 -21.34 3.80
CA VAL A 251 17.97 -19.90 3.68
C VAL A 251 16.70 -19.49 4.44
N PRO A 252 15.58 -20.24 4.38
CA PRO A 252 14.40 -19.94 5.19
C PRO A 252 14.69 -19.91 6.70
N TRP A 253 15.53 -20.83 7.19
CA TRP A 253 15.95 -20.83 8.59
C TRP A 253 16.76 -19.58 8.94
N ILE A 254 17.71 -19.19 8.08
CA ILE A 254 18.52 -17.98 8.27
C ILE A 254 17.63 -16.74 8.33
N ILE A 255 16.68 -16.59 7.39
CA ILE A 255 15.77 -15.44 7.36
C ILE A 255 14.82 -15.43 8.56
N ALA A 256 14.31 -16.59 8.97
CA ALA A 256 13.46 -16.72 10.15
C ALA A 256 14.20 -16.27 11.43
N ILE A 257 15.39 -16.83 11.67
CA ILE A 257 16.20 -16.51 12.85
C ILE A 257 16.62 -15.05 12.81
N ALA A 258 17.11 -14.54 11.68
CA ALA A 258 17.50 -13.14 11.54
C ALA A 258 16.32 -12.19 11.81
N SER A 259 15.11 -12.54 11.34
CA SER A 259 13.90 -11.74 11.61
C SER A 259 13.56 -11.71 13.10
N LEU A 260 13.60 -12.86 13.77
CA LEU A 260 13.32 -12.95 15.21
C LEU A 260 14.35 -12.19 16.04
N VAL A 261 15.63 -12.34 15.72
CA VAL A 261 16.74 -11.64 16.40
C VAL A 261 16.65 -10.12 16.18
N TRP A 262 16.30 -9.69 14.96
CA TRP A 262 16.10 -8.27 14.67
C TRP A 262 14.90 -7.68 15.45
N LEU A 263 13.79 -8.43 15.56
CA LEU A 263 12.61 -8.02 16.35
C LEU A 263 12.91 -7.90 17.84
N THR A 264 13.78 -8.75 18.39
CA THR A 264 14.21 -8.73 19.79
C THR A 264 15.39 -7.79 20.05
N GLU A 265 15.78 -6.99 19.06
CA GLU A 265 16.90 -6.02 19.12
C GLU A 265 18.30 -6.62 19.25
N GLY A 266 18.47 -7.92 19.00
CA GLY A 266 19.79 -8.56 18.90
C GLY A 266 20.49 -8.23 17.58
N GLU A 267 21.81 -8.04 17.62
CA GLU A 267 22.72 -7.90 16.46
C GLU A 267 22.14 -7.16 15.24
N LYS A 268 21.55 -5.98 15.47
CA LYS A 268 20.76 -5.25 14.45
C LYS A 268 21.47 -5.06 13.11
N LYS A 269 22.79 -4.82 13.11
CA LYS A 269 23.56 -4.62 11.87
C LYS A 269 23.58 -5.89 11.01
N ILE A 270 24.04 -7.00 11.57
CA ILE A 270 24.18 -8.27 10.82
C ILE A 270 22.81 -8.75 10.34
N THR A 271 21.81 -8.72 11.21
CA THR A 271 20.45 -9.15 10.86
C THR A 271 19.82 -8.22 9.82
N SER A 272 20.02 -6.91 9.88
CA SER A 272 19.53 -5.98 8.85
C SER A 272 20.19 -6.22 7.50
N PHE A 273 21.49 -6.55 7.46
CA PHE A 273 22.17 -6.90 6.22
C PHE A 273 21.61 -8.17 5.59
N ILE A 274 21.48 -9.23 6.39
CA ILE A 274 20.93 -10.52 5.94
C ILE A 274 19.50 -10.34 5.41
N LEU A 275 18.65 -9.67 6.17
CA LEU A 275 17.25 -9.45 5.79
C LEU A 275 17.14 -8.49 4.59
N GLY A 276 18.00 -7.47 4.52
CA GLY A 276 18.11 -6.56 3.38
C GLY A 276 18.42 -7.31 2.09
N LEU A 277 19.45 -8.16 2.09
CA LEU A 277 19.74 -9.06 0.98
C LEU A 277 18.59 -10.02 0.71
N GLY A 278 17.92 -10.49 1.76
CA GLY A 278 16.76 -11.38 1.66
C GLY A 278 15.53 -10.77 1.01
N TYR A 279 15.45 -9.44 0.94
CA TYR A 279 14.48 -8.77 0.08
C TYR A 279 15.05 -8.44 -1.31
N LEU A 280 16.29 -7.96 -1.39
CA LEU A 280 16.88 -7.53 -2.67
C LEU A 280 17.07 -8.68 -3.65
N ILE A 281 17.55 -9.85 -3.20
CA ILE A 281 17.83 -10.99 -4.08
C ILE A 281 16.52 -11.50 -4.71
N PRO A 282 15.45 -11.81 -3.95
CA PRO A 282 14.16 -12.17 -4.56
C PRO A 282 13.53 -11.06 -5.39
N GLY A 283 13.68 -9.81 -4.95
CA GLY A 283 13.20 -8.62 -5.66
C GLY A 283 13.81 -8.46 -7.05
N ILE A 284 15.12 -8.70 -7.20
CA ILE A 284 15.83 -8.56 -8.48
C ILE A 284 15.75 -9.86 -9.29
N SER A 285 15.89 -11.02 -8.66
CA SER A 285 16.05 -12.28 -9.38
C SER A 285 14.71 -12.85 -9.87
N TYR A 286 13.66 -12.81 -9.04
CA TYR A 286 12.42 -13.55 -9.32
C TYR A 286 11.23 -12.66 -9.61
N CYS A 287 11.07 -11.54 -8.89
CA CYS A 287 9.90 -10.69 -9.10
C CYS A 287 9.74 -10.19 -10.56
N PRO A 288 10.82 -9.89 -11.32
CA PRO A 288 10.71 -9.50 -12.73
C PRO A 288 10.31 -10.64 -13.67
N THR A 289 10.48 -11.91 -13.27
CA THR A 289 10.04 -13.06 -14.09
C THR A 289 8.56 -13.35 -13.91
N MET A 290 7.95 -12.78 -12.87
CA MET A 290 6.53 -12.95 -12.57
C MET A 290 5.63 -12.04 -13.42
N LEU A 291 4.38 -12.44 -13.59
CA LEU A 291 3.38 -11.79 -14.42
C LEU A 291 3.20 -10.30 -14.05
N ALA A 292 3.32 -9.43 -15.06
CA ALA A 292 3.00 -8.01 -14.93
C ALA A 292 1.47 -7.82 -14.78
N PRO A 293 1.00 -6.81 -14.00
CA PRO A 293 1.79 -5.78 -13.34
C PRO A 293 2.30 -6.19 -11.95
N TYR A 294 1.88 -7.35 -11.44
CA TYR A 294 2.14 -7.76 -10.06
C TYR A 294 3.62 -8.03 -9.78
N GLY A 295 4.33 -8.74 -10.66
CA GLY A 295 5.76 -9.01 -10.48
C GLY A 295 6.59 -7.74 -10.31
N LEU A 296 6.31 -6.72 -11.13
CA LEU A 296 6.95 -5.41 -11.02
C LEU A 296 6.56 -4.66 -9.73
N ALA A 297 5.29 -4.70 -9.33
CA ALA A 297 4.87 -4.09 -8.08
C ALA A 297 5.55 -4.77 -6.88
N LEU A 298 5.64 -6.10 -6.89
CA LEU A 298 6.30 -6.90 -5.86
C LEU A 298 7.80 -6.64 -5.81
N MET A 299 8.47 -6.47 -6.95
CA MET A 299 9.87 -6.04 -7.03
C MET A 299 10.09 -4.72 -6.28
N PHE A 300 9.26 -3.70 -6.53
CA PHE A 300 9.41 -2.41 -5.86
C PHE A 300 9.08 -2.46 -4.36
N MET A 301 8.13 -3.30 -3.95
CA MET A 301 7.87 -3.55 -2.52
C MET A 301 9.07 -4.21 -1.82
N HIS A 302 9.70 -5.21 -2.46
CA HIS A 302 10.95 -5.80 -1.96
C HIS A 302 12.08 -4.78 -1.90
N LEU A 303 12.27 -4.00 -2.97
CA LEU A 303 13.30 -2.97 -3.02
C LEU A 303 13.10 -1.95 -1.90
N PHE A 304 11.88 -1.49 -1.65
CA PHE A 304 11.60 -0.55 -0.58
C PHE A 304 11.96 -1.10 0.79
N LEU A 305 11.47 -2.30 1.16
CA LEU A 305 11.76 -2.90 2.47
C LEU A 305 13.25 -3.25 2.63
N GLY A 306 13.89 -3.74 1.57
CA GLY A 306 15.32 -4.03 1.56
C GLY A 306 16.18 -2.79 1.77
N LEU A 307 15.85 -1.69 1.10
CA LEU A 307 16.50 -0.38 1.31
C LEU A 307 16.22 0.17 2.72
N GLN A 308 15.06 -0.14 3.31
CA GLN A 308 14.77 0.23 4.70
C GLN A 308 15.69 -0.45 5.69
N LEU A 309 15.95 -1.75 5.52
CA LEU A 309 16.84 -2.49 6.40
C LEU A 309 18.32 -2.17 6.16
N LEU A 310 18.75 -1.99 4.91
CA LEU A 310 20.16 -1.76 4.61
C LEU A 310 20.70 -0.44 5.17
N GLN A 311 19.84 0.52 5.53
CA GLN A 311 20.23 1.74 6.23
C GLN A 311 21.02 1.49 7.51
N GLU A 312 20.65 0.46 8.27
CA GLU A 312 21.27 0.13 9.55
C GLU A 312 22.75 -0.27 9.38
N VAL A 313 23.16 -0.62 8.15
CA VAL A 313 24.51 -1.09 7.82
C VAL A 313 25.24 -0.25 6.78
N THR A 314 24.55 0.61 6.04
CA THR A 314 25.19 1.44 5.01
C THR A 314 25.82 2.69 5.61
N PRO A 315 27.13 2.91 5.42
CA PRO A 315 27.76 4.18 5.77
C PRO A 315 27.11 5.34 5.03
N TYR A 316 27.09 6.53 5.65
CA TYR A 316 26.49 7.75 5.08
C TYR A 316 27.02 8.12 3.68
N GLY A 317 28.28 7.75 3.37
CA GLY A 317 28.90 7.95 2.05
C GLY A 317 28.75 6.79 1.05
N SER A 318 28.00 5.73 1.38
CA SER A 318 27.81 4.56 0.50
C SER A 318 26.98 4.90 -0.74
N LEU A 319 27.11 4.12 -1.82
CA LEU A 319 26.24 4.27 -3.01
C LEU A 319 24.81 3.75 -2.77
N ILE A 320 24.58 2.96 -1.72
CA ILE A 320 23.26 2.44 -1.38
C ILE A 320 22.41 3.56 -0.74
N PRO A 321 21.12 3.69 -1.10
CA PRO A 321 20.22 4.68 -0.52
C PRO A 321 20.16 4.65 1.01
N ASN A 322 20.46 5.80 1.63
CA ASN A 322 20.06 6.11 3.01
C ASN A 322 18.94 7.18 2.90
N PRO A 323 17.67 6.90 3.26
CA PRO A 323 16.54 7.84 3.16
C PRO A 323 16.56 9.01 4.14
N LEU A 324 17.56 9.11 5.00
CA LEU A 324 17.70 10.20 5.96
C LEU A 324 18.34 11.43 5.30
#